data_AF-A0A0B1SS05-F1
#
_entry.id   AF-A0A0B1SS05-F1
#
_cell.length_a   1.000
_cell.length_b   1.000
_cell.length_c   1.000
_cell.angle_alpha   90.00
_cell.angle_beta   90.00
_cell.angle_gamma   90.00
#
_symmetry.space_group_name_H-M   'P 1'
#
loop_
_entity.id
_entity.type
_entity.pdbx_description
1 polymer ?
#
loop_
_entity_poly.entity_id
_entity_poly.type
_entity_poly.pdbx_seq_one_letter_code
_entity_poly.pdbx_strand_id
1 'polypeptide(L)'
;MFDALELKWKGTQNEKLIQSLYRGKMQDFVKCLKCGRENVRADVFLDLPLAVKPFGAIEAFHSVEEALRAFITPELLEGSNQYFCETCNSKQDAHKGLRITEFPYLLTIQLKRFDFDYNTMHRIKLNDRMTFPDVLDLNPFVVSSSLCDDLLSHEDLPGSANQETFIAGQKVDRDYVNKLLKRGEYVYELFSVMVHQGSAAGGHYFAHIKSVVRFSLY
;
A
#
# COMPACT_ATOMS: atom_id res chain seq x y z
N MET A 1 14.24 13.42 -5.43
CA MET A 1 13.96 14.69 -4.72
C MET A 1 14.22 14.56 -3.23
N PHE A 2 13.65 13.57 -2.54
CA PHE A 2 13.89 13.33 -1.11
C PHE A 2 15.37 13.19 -0.76
N ASP A 3 16.14 12.39 -1.51
CA ASP A 3 17.58 12.22 -1.25
C ASP A 3 18.36 13.54 -1.34
N ALA A 4 17.99 14.42 -2.28
CA ALA A 4 18.61 15.73 -2.43
C ALA A 4 18.30 16.66 -1.25
N LEU A 5 17.10 16.55 -0.66
CA LEU A 5 16.71 17.29 0.55
C LEU A 5 17.41 16.73 1.78
N GLU A 6 17.50 15.41 1.93
CA GLU A 6 18.25 14.76 3.02
C GLU A 6 19.73 15.17 2.99
N LEU A 7 20.35 15.18 1.80
CA LEU A 7 21.73 15.63 1.63
C LEU A 7 21.92 17.11 2.01
N LYS A 8 20.96 17.98 1.65
CA LYS A 8 21.01 19.41 1.99
C LYS A 8 20.77 19.70 3.46
N TRP A 9 19.96 18.90 4.13
CA TRP A 9 19.63 19.08 5.55
C TRP A 9 20.54 18.33 6.49
N LYS A 10 21.50 17.56 5.97
CA LYS A 10 22.53 16.89 6.76
C LYS A 10 23.28 17.89 7.65
N GLY A 11 23.30 17.67 8.96
CA GLY A 11 23.89 18.58 9.94
C GLY A 11 22.99 19.73 10.41
N THR A 12 21.73 19.76 9.97
CA THR A 12 20.71 20.71 10.48
C THR A 12 19.72 20.01 11.40
N GLN A 13 18.94 20.77 12.16
CA GLN A 13 17.85 20.22 12.99
C GLN A 13 16.80 19.44 12.18
N ASN A 14 16.71 19.68 10.88
CA ASN A 14 15.74 19.06 9.98
C ASN A 14 16.27 17.82 9.24
N GLU A 15 17.49 17.36 9.55
CA GLU A 15 18.12 16.22 8.88
C GLU A 15 17.22 14.99 8.83
N LYS A 16 16.50 14.72 9.92
CA LYS A 16 15.63 13.54 10.06
C LYS A 16 14.17 13.81 9.70
N LEU A 17 13.82 14.99 9.21
CA LEU A 17 12.43 15.39 9.02
C LEU A 17 11.70 14.48 7.99
N ILE A 18 12.32 14.25 6.83
CA ILE A 18 11.75 13.37 5.79
C ILE A 18 11.56 11.95 6.34
N GLN A 19 12.57 11.44 7.05
CA GLN A 19 12.52 10.12 7.66
C GLN A 19 11.46 10.03 8.76
N SER A 20 11.23 11.09 9.52
CA SER A 20 10.20 11.08 10.57
C SER A 20 8.77 11.14 10.01
N LEU A 21 8.59 11.76 8.84
CA LEU A 21 7.26 11.99 8.29
C LEU A 21 6.83 10.92 7.28
N TYR A 22 7.72 10.49 6.38
CA TYR A 22 7.37 9.64 5.23
C TYR A 22 7.84 8.19 5.36
N ARG A 23 8.70 7.87 6.33
CA ARG A 23 9.27 6.51 6.45
C ARG A 23 8.30 5.56 7.14
N GLY A 24 7.88 4.53 6.42
CA GLY A 24 7.28 3.33 6.99
C GLY A 24 8.29 2.18 7.12
N LYS A 25 7.92 1.13 7.87
CA LYS A 25 8.72 -0.09 8.04
C LYS A 25 7.94 -1.31 7.56
N MET A 26 8.64 -2.19 6.86
CA MET A 26 8.09 -3.44 6.33
C MET A 26 9.10 -4.59 6.48
N GLN A 27 8.63 -5.79 6.23
CA GLN A 27 9.43 -7.02 6.25
C GLN A 27 9.14 -7.82 4.98
N ASP A 28 10.18 -8.13 4.22
CA ASP A 28 10.14 -9.15 3.16
C ASP A 28 10.43 -10.49 3.79
N PHE A 29 9.60 -11.49 3.52
CA PHE A 29 9.78 -12.82 4.06
C PHE A 29 9.64 -13.90 3.01
N VAL A 30 10.38 -14.99 3.19
CA VAL A 30 10.25 -16.22 2.42
C VAL A 30 10.15 -17.39 3.40
N LYS A 31 9.01 -18.07 3.41
CA LYS A 31 8.73 -19.24 4.25
C LYS A 31 8.69 -20.50 3.41
N CYS A 32 9.64 -21.41 3.63
CA CYS A 32 9.68 -22.72 2.98
C CYS A 32 8.51 -23.60 3.46
N LEU A 33 7.74 -24.19 2.55
CA LEU A 33 6.60 -25.05 2.90
C LEU A 33 7.02 -26.43 3.40
N LYS A 34 8.22 -26.89 3.03
CA LYS A 34 8.73 -28.21 3.43
C LYS A 34 9.31 -28.26 4.84
N CYS A 35 10.16 -27.29 5.20
CA CYS A 35 10.86 -27.27 6.50
C CYS A 35 10.34 -26.21 7.46
N GLY A 36 9.43 -25.33 7.02
CA GLY A 36 8.86 -24.26 7.84
C GLY A 36 9.82 -23.10 8.15
N ARG A 37 11.09 -23.16 7.72
CA ARG A 37 12.05 -22.07 7.94
C ARG A 37 11.57 -20.82 7.21
N GLU A 38 11.51 -19.72 7.95
CA GLU A 38 11.22 -18.39 7.42
C GLU A 38 12.50 -17.55 7.42
N ASN A 39 12.81 -16.93 6.29
CA ASN A 39 13.85 -15.92 6.18
C ASN A 39 13.16 -14.56 6.10
N VAL A 40 13.46 -13.66 7.04
CA VAL A 40 12.84 -12.34 7.15
C VAL A 40 13.90 -11.26 7.02
N ARG A 41 13.64 -10.30 6.13
CA ARG A 41 14.48 -9.12 5.91
C ARG A 41 13.66 -7.86 6.21
N ALA A 42 14.09 -7.10 7.20
CA ALA A 42 13.51 -5.79 7.48
C ALA A 42 13.90 -4.79 6.38
N ASP A 43 12.94 -3.99 5.95
CA ASP A 43 13.10 -2.93 4.96
C ASP A 43 12.23 -1.71 5.31
N VAL A 44 12.46 -0.60 4.61
CA VAL A 44 11.74 0.67 4.81
C VAL A 44 11.16 1.16 3.49
N PHE A 45 10.05 1.88 3.56
CA PHE A 45 9.43 2.49 2.38
C PHE A 45 9.12 3.96 2.62
N LEU A 46 9.11 4.74 1.53
CA LEU A 46 8.67 6.15 1.52
C LEU A 46 7.31 6.32 0.82
N ASP A 47 6.98 5.37 -0.06
CA ASP A 47 5.73 5.28 -0.78
C ASP A 47 5.32 3.81 -0.98
N LEU A 48 4.02 3.57 -1.15
CA LEU A 48 3.47 2.25 -1.44
C LEU A 48 3.07 2.15 -2.91
N PRO A 49 3.83 1.40 -3.72
CA PRO A 49 3.59 1.31 -5.15
C PRO A 49 2.61 0.18 -5.49
N LEU A 50 1.32 0.50 -5.45
CA LEU A 50 0.22 -0.43 -5.68
C LEU A 50 0.01 -0.69 -7.18
N ALA A 51 -0.04 -1.97 -7.54
CA ALA A 51 -0.46 -2.38 -8.88
C ALA A 51 -1.93 -2.03 -9.08
N VAL A 52 -2.29 -1.51 -10.26
CA VAL A 52 -3.70 -1.29 -10.63
C VAL A 52 -4.34 -2.56 -11.13
N LYS A 53 -3.53 -3.42 -11.75
CA LYS A 53 -3.95 -4.67 -12.36
C LYS A 53 -3.00 -5.77 -11.92
N PRO A 54 -3.50 -6.94 -11.47
CA PRO A 54 -2.65 -8.08 -11.19
C PRO A 54 -1.90 -8.52 -12.45
N PHE A 55 -0.69 -9.05 -12.27
CA PHE A 55 0.10 -9.55 -13.39
C PHE A 55 -0.65 -10.67 -14.12
N GLY A 56 -0.83 -10.54 -15.43
CA GLY A 56 -1.52 -11.54 -16.26
C GLY A 56 -3.04 -11.60 -16.10
N ALA A 57 -3.65 -10.80 -15.20
CA ALA A 57 -5.11 -10.73 -15.09
C ALA A 57 -5.73 -9.96 -16.26
N ILE A 58 -7.04 -10.13 -16.47
CA ILE A 58 -7.81 -9.29 -17.41
C ILE A 58 -8.41 -8.10 -16.65
N GLU A 59 -8.89 -8.34 -15.43
CA GLU A 59 -9.57 -7.35 -14.59
C GLU A 59 -8.58 -6.60 -13.69
N ALA A 60 -8.84 -5.32 -13.50
CA ALA A 60 -8.09 -4.45 -12.60
C ALA A 60 -8.72 -4.43 -11.20
N PHE A 61 -7.95 -4.04 -10.18
CA PHE A 61 -8.49 -3.81 -8.85
C PHE A 61 -9.44 -2.61 -8.85
N HIS A 62 -10.55 -2.74 -8.12
CA HIS A 62 -11.60 -1.72 -8.09
C HIS A 62 -11.39 -0.67 -6.99
N SER A 63 -10.53 -0.96 -6.02
CA SER A 63 -10.26 -0.09 -4.86
C SER A 63 -8.80 -0.14 -4.40
N VAL A 64 -8.35 0.90 -3.69
CA VAL A 64 -7.02 0.96 -3.07
C VAL A 64 -6.87 -0.13 -2.01
N GLU A 65 -7.93 -0.41 -1.26
CA GLU A 65 -7.98 -1.44 -0.21
C GLU A 65 -7.76 -2.84 -0.78
N GLU A 66 -8.34 -3.13 -1.95
CA GLU A 66 -8.14 -4.38 -2.66
C GLU A 66 -6.70 -4.52 -3.16
N ALA A 67 -6.17 -3.46 -3.79
CA ALA A 67 -4.78 -3.44 -4.26
C ALA A 67 -3.78 -3.56 -3.10
N LEU A 68 -4.07 -2.95 -1.94
CA LEU A 68 -3.25 -3.06 -0.74
C LEU A 68 -3.30 -4.46 -0.15
N ARG A 69 -4.48 -5.12 -0.16
CA ARG A 69 -4.59 -6.52 0.26
C ARG A 69 -3.74 -7.41 -0.63
N ALA A 70 -3.86 -7.25 -1.95
CA ALA A 70 -3.02 -7.99 -2.89
C ALA A 70 -1.52 -7.71 -2.73
N PHE A 71 -1.14 -6.49 -2.30
CA PHE A 71 0.26 -6.13 -2.05
C PHE A 71 0.88 -6.88 -0.86
N ILE A 72 0.10 -7.18 0.18
CA ILE A 72 0.56 -7.93 1.36
C ILE A 72 0.28 -9.43 1.29
N THR A 73 -0.60 -9.87 0.40
CA THR A 73 -0.90 -11.29 0.20
C THR A 73 0.36 -12.02 -0.31
N PRO A 74 0.81 -13.09 0.35
CA PRO A 74 1.99 -13.82 -0.08
C PRO A 74 1.75 -14.55 -1.41
N GLU A 75 2.76 -14.54 -2.28
CA GLU A 75 2.80 -15.33 -3.50
C GLU A 75 3.37 -16.73 -3.22
N LEU A 76 2.83 -17.73 -3.92
CA LEU A 76 3.36 -19.09 -3.89
C LEU A 76 4.45 -19.23 -4.96
N LEU A 77 5.65 -19.58 -4.51
CA LEU A 77 6.80 -19.91 -5.35
C LEU A 77 6.78 -21.41 -5.63
N GLU A 78 6.28 -21.81 -6.80
CA GLU A 78 6.15 -23.21 -7.23
C GLU A 78 6.70 -23.46 -8.64
N GLY A 79 6.84 -24.74 -9.00
CA GLY A 79 7.27 -25.17 -10.34
C GLY A 79 8.63 -24.60 -10.76
N SER A 80 8.66 -23.81 -11.83
CA SER A 80 9.90 -23.17 -12.31
C SER A 80 10.43 -22.06 -11.38
N ASN A 81 9.57 -21.51 -10.51
CA ASN A 81 9.88 -20.37 -9.64
C ASN A 81 10.19 -20.79 -8.19
N GLN A 82 10.44 -22.08 -7.94
CA GLN A 82 10.76 -22.60 -6.61
C GLN A 82 11.96 -21.90 -5.95
N TYR A 83 11.84 -21.69 -4.64
CA TYR A 83 12.89 -21.12 -3.80
C TYR A 83 13.96 -22.17 -3.46
N PHE A 84 15.24 -21.81 -3.58
CA PHE A 84 16.31 -22.67 -3.10
C PHE A 84 16.47 -22.52 -1.58
N CYS A 85 16.02 -23.53 -0.84
CA CYS A 85 16.12 -23.53 0.61
C CYS A 85 17.49 -24.08 1.04
N GLU A 86 18.31 -23.26 1.71
CA GLU A 86 19.62 -23.66 2.22
C GLU A 86 19.54 -24.78 3.26
N THR A 87 18.43 -24.88 4.00
CA THR A 87 18.22 -25.95 5.00
C THR A 87 17.91 -27.29 4.37
N CYS A 88 17.10 -27.29 3.32
CA CYS A 88 16.75 -28.49 2.57
C CYS A 88 17.77 -28.80 1.46
N ASN A 89 18.71 -27.88 1.22
CA ASN A 89 19.71 -27.91 0.15
C ASN A 89 19.11 -28.28 -1.22
N SER A 90 17.92 -27.78 -1.52
CA SER A 90 17.14 -28.12 -2.72
C SER A 90 16.09 -27.05 -3.02
N LYS A 91 15.58 -27.03 -4.26
CA LYS A 91 14.44 -26.21 -4.66
C LYS A 91 13.16 -26.74 -3.99
N GLN A 92 12.43 -25.84 -3.34
CA GLN A 92 11.23 -26.16 -2.58
C GLN A 92 10.17 -25.09 -2.83
N ASP A 93 8.92 -25.49 -2.65
CA ASP A 93 7.81 -24.55 -2.68
C ASP A 93 7.88 -23.66 -1.43
N ALA A 94 7.61 -22.37 -1.61
CA ALA A 94 7.73 -21.39 -0.54
C ALA A 94 6.67 -20.28 -0.69
N HIS A 95 6.22 -19.72 0.42
CA HIS A 95 5.48 -18.47 0.40
C HIS A 95 6.44 -17.30 0.51
N LYS A 96 6.39 -16.39 -0.47
CA LYS A 96 7.10 -15.12 -0.42
C LYS A 96 6.11 -14.00 -0.26
N GLY A 97 6.39 -13.02 0.59
CA GLY A 97 5.44 -11.92 0.80
C GLY A 97 6.06 -10.73 1.50
N LEU A 98 5.23 -9.70 1.64
CA LEU A 98 5.58 -8.46 2.34
C LEU A 98 4.63 -8.27 3.51
N ARG A 99 5.15 -7.86 4.66
CA ARG A 99 4.36 -7.49 5.84
C ARG A 99 4.68 -6.07 6.24
N ILE A 100 3.67 -5.24 6.41
CA ILE A 100 3.85 -3.88 6.92
C ILE A 100 3.85 -3.96 8.44
N THR A 101 4.87 -3.34 9.06
CA THR A 101 5.05 -3.33 10.51
C THR A 101 4.75 -1.96 11.12
N GLU A 102 4.94 -0.90 10.35
CA GLU A 102 4.68 0.48 10.78
C GLU A 102 4.37 1.35 9.56
N PHE A 103 3.26 2.09 9.60
CA PHE A 103 2.96 3.11 8.59
C PHE A 103 3.49 4.50 9.00
N PRO A 104 3.91 5.33 8.03
CA PRO A 104 4.40 6.69 8.29
C PRO A 104 3.29 7.67 8.65
N TYR A 105 3.64 8.82 9.24
CA TYR A 105 2.66 9.90 9.47
C TYR A 105 2.06 10.43 8.14
N LEU A 106 2.90 10.62 7.11
CA LEU A 106 2.49 10.97 5.75
C LEU A 106 2.63 9.76 4.84
N LEU A 107 1.51 9.08 4.59
CA LEU A 107 1.48 7.97 3.65
C LEU A 107 1.32 8.47 2.21
N THR A 108 2.24 8.06 1.34
CA THR A 108 2.13 8.27 -0.11
C THR A 108 1.82 6.95 -0.79
N ILE A 109 0.70 6.89 -1.52
CA ILE A 109 0.32 5.70 -2.31
C ILE A 109 0.51 6.03 -3.79
N GLN A 110 1.36 5.26 -4.46
CA GLN A 110 1.57 5.38 -5.89
C GLN A 110 0.77 4.30 -6.62
N LEU A 111 -0.25 4.71 -7.39
CA LEU A 111 -0.93 3.80 -8.30
C LEU A 111 -0.08 3.60 -9.55
N LYS A 112 0.40 2.37 -9.78
CA LYS A 112 1.16 1.97 -10.98
C LYS A 112 0.26 1.93 -12.21
N ARG A 113 -0.18 3.11 -12.67
CA ARG A 113 -1.04 3.30 -13.85
C ARG A 113 -0.29 3.28 -15.16
N PHE A 114 1.03 3.19 -15.15
CA PHE A 114 1.82 3.10 -16.37
C PHE A 114 2.49 1.73 -16.41
N ASP A 115 2.14 0.95 -17.41
CA ASP A 115 2.63 -0.40 -17.59
C ASP A 115 3.22 -0.57 -18.99
N PHE A 116 3.92 -1.67 -19.23
CA PHE A 116 4.49 -2.00 -20.53
C PHE A 116 3.73 -3.19 -21.12
N ASP A 117 3.03 -2.97 -22.22
CA ASP A 117 2.34 -4.04 -22.92
C ASP A 117 3.32 -4.81 -23.81
N TYR A 118 3.62 -6.05 -23.42
CA TYR A 118 4.53 -6.93 -24.14
C TYR A 118 3.98 -7.42 -25.48
N ASN A 119 2.66 -7.38 -25.70
CA ASN A 119 2.08 -7.78 -26.98
C ASN A 119 2.26 -6.69 -28.04
N THR A 120 1.99 -5.43 -27.67
CA THR A 120 2.13 -4.28 -28.56
C THR A 120 3.52 -3.65 -28.51
N MET A 121 4.38 -4.04 -27.56
CA MET A 121 5.71 -3.48 -27.33
C MET A 121 5.70 -1.96 -27.06
N HIS A 122 4.64 -1.47 -26.42
CA HIS A 122 4.46 -0.06 -26.11
C HIS A 122 4.07 0.17 -24.65
N ARG A 123 4.45 1.34 -24.12
CA ARG A 123 4.01 1.78 -22.79
C ARG A 123 2.53 2.16 -22.85
N ILE A 124 1.74 1.61 -21.95
CA ILE A 124 0.30 1.87 -21.85
C ILE A 124 -0.03 2.56 -20.53
N LYS A 125 -1.15 3.28 -20.52
CA LYS A 125 -1.73 3.87 -19.32
C LYS A 125 -2.99 3.09 -18.95
N LEU A 126 -3.00 2.51 -17.75
CA LEU A 126 -4.13 1.83 -17.15
C LEU A 126 -5.14 2.89 -16.66
N ASN A 127 -6.20 3.08 -17.45
CA ASN A 127 -7.28 4.02 -17.14
C ASN A 127 -8.44 3.35 -16.40
N ASP A 128 -8.27 2.10 -15.97
CA ASP A 128 -9.24 1.35 -15.19
C ASP A 128 -9.65 2.11 -13.93
N ARG A 129 -10.95 2.05 -13.64
CA ARG A 129 -11.55 2.75 -12.51
C ARG A 129 -11.05 2.12 -11.21
N MET A 130 -10.46 2.95 -10.36
CA MET A 130 -10.07 2.58 -9.00
C MET A 130 -10.60 3.62 -8.03
N THR A 131 -11.27 3.15 -6.99
CA THR A 131 -11.84 3.97 -5.93
C THR A 131 -10.86 4.08 -4.77
N PHE A 132 -10.96 5.18 -4.02
CA PHE A 132 -10.20 5.43 -2.81
C PHE A 132 -11.10 6.21 -1.84
N PRO A 133 -11.08 5.88 -0.54
CA PRO A 133 -11.94 6.54 0.43
C PRO A 133 -11.33 7.86 0.92
N ASP A 134 -12.18 8.74 1.47
CA ASP A 134 -11.71 9.93 2.18
C ASP A 134 -11.03 9.59 3.52
N VAL A 135 -11.41 8.46 4.13
CA VAL A 135 -10.80 7.90 5.34
C VAL A 135 -10.43 6.44 5.10
N LEU A 136 -9.15 6.11 5.26
CA LEU A 136 -8.58 4.80 5.02
C LEU A 136 -8.17 4.13 6.34
N ASP A 137 -8.77 2.99 6.66
CA ASP A 137 -8.41 2.15 7.81
C ASP A 137 -7.29 1.17 7.40
N LEU A 138 -6.09 1.41 7.90
CA LEU A 138 -4.90 0.61 7.60
C LEU A 138 -4.54 -0.37 8.72
N ASN A 139 -5.25 -0.35 9.84
CA ASN A 139 -5.02 -1.26 10.96
C ASN A 139 -5.04 -2.75 10.55
N PRO A 140 -5.93 -3.23 9.64
CA PRO A 140 -5.94 -4.62 9.21
C PRO A 140 -4.70 -5.06 8.41
N PHE A 141 -3.91 -4.11 7.91
CA PHE A 141 -2.75 -4.36 7.05
C PHE A 141 -1.42 -4.27 7.81
N VAL A 142 -1.46 -3.90 9.09
CA VAL A 142 -0.27 -3.96 9.96
C VAL A 142 -0.22 -5.30 10.65
N VAL A 143 0.91 -5.99 10.47
CA VAL A 143 1.21 -7.16 11.28
C VAL A 143 1.77 -6.67 12.61
N SER A 144 0.89 -6.57 13.61
CA SER A 144 1.35 -6.47 14.99
C SER A 144 2.14 -7.74 15.32
N SER A 145 3.32 -7.59 15.90
CA SER A 145 4.20 -8.69 16.32
C SER A 145 3.56 -9.71 17.29
N SER A 146 2.31 -9.48 17.72
CA SER A 146 1.53 -10.33 18.62
C SER A 146 0.52 -11.27 17.93
N LEU A 147 0.34 -11.24 16.62
CA LEU A 147 -0.64 -12.08 15.91
C LEU A 147 0.03 -12.95 14.84
N CYS A 148 0.96 -13.80 15.28
CA CYS A 148 1.47 -14.89 14.47
C CYS A 148 0.75 -16.20 14.84
N ASP A 149 -0.51 -16.38 14.42
CA ASP A 149 -1.03 -17.73 14.10
C ASP A 149 -2.38 -17.81 13.33
N ASP A 150 -3.26 -16.81 13.36
CA ASP A 150 -4.69 -17.08 13.03
C ASP A 150 -5.23 -16.68 11.63
N LEU A 151 -4.40 -16.26 10.67
CA LEU A 151 -4.93 -15.80 9.36
C LEU A 151 -5.29 -16.92 8.35
N LEU A 152 -5.35 -18.20 8.76
CA LEU A 152 -5.77 -19.30 7.89
C LEU A 152 -7.09 -19.98 8.27
N SER A 153 -7.87 -19.41 9.19
CA SER A 153 -9.24 -19.87 9.40
C SER A 153 -10.13 -18.73 9.85
N HIS A 154 -10.99 -18.26 8.95
CA HIS A 154 -12.44 -18.18 9.12
C HIS A 154 -13.03 -17.27 8.02
N GLU A 155 -13.70 -17.91 7.06
CA GLU A 155 -14.78 -17.29 6.31
C GLU A 155 -15.87 -16.92 7.30
N ASP A 156 -15.98 -15.66 7.68
CA ASP A 156 -17.19 -15.12 8.30
C ASP A 156 -17.37 -13.65 7.88
N LEU A 157 -18.06 -13.51 6.75
CA LEU A 157 -18.63 -12.27 6.24
C LEU A 157 -19.75 -11.78 7.17
N PRO A 158 -19.77 -10.52 7.61
CA PRO A 158 -21.00 -9.80 7.84
C PRO A 158 -21.47 -9.25 6.50
N GLY A 159 -22.47 -9.92 5.92
CA GLY A 159 -23.21 -9.41 4.78
C GLY A 159 -23.88 -8.06 5.07
N SER A 160 -23.78 -7.18 4.07
CA SER A 160 -24.71 -6.11 3.73
C SER A 160 -25.02 -5.05 4.79
N ALA A 161 -24.37 -3.89 4.67
CA ALA A 161 -25.00 -2.59 4.99
C ALA A 161 -24.33 -1.45 4.21
N ASN A 162 -25.10 -0.91 3.26
CA ASN A 162 -25.06 0.42 2.66
C ASN A 162 -23.81 0.82 1.83
N GLN A 163 -23.94 0.65 0.51
CA GLN A 163 -23.19 1.42 -0.49
C GLN A 163 -23.63 2.89 -0.43
N GLU A 164 -23.07 3.66 0.50
CA GLU A 164 -23.12 5.11 0.41
C GLU A 164 -21.94 5.56 -0.46
N THR A 165 -22.26 6.08 -1.64
CA THR A 165 -21.31 6.68 -2.57
C THR A 165 -20.72 7.94 -1.92
N PHE A 166 -19.51 7.84 -1.36
CA PHE A 166 -18.79 9.00 -0.85
C PHE A 166 -18.15 9.76 -2.03
N ILE A 167 -18.54 11.02 -2.17
CA ILE A 167 -17.93 11.98 -3.11
C ILE A 167 -16.76 12.63 -2.38
N ALA A 168 -15.56 12.53 -2.96
CA ALA A 168 -14.35 13.14 -2.41
C ALA A 168 -14.57 14.63 -2.09
N GLY A 169 -14.31 15.02 -0.85
CA GLY A 169 -14.40 16.43 -0.38
C GLY A 169 -15.57 16.76 0.55
N GLN A 170 -16.34 15.78 1.03
CA GLN A 170 -17.30 16.01 2.11
C GLN A 170 -16.62 16.14 3.49
N LYS A 171 -17.33 16.73 4.47
CA LYS A 171 -16.88 16.75 5.87
C LYS A 171 -16.82 15.31 6.38
N VAL A 172 -15.62 14.87 6.76
CA VAL A 172 -15.41 13.57 7.38
C VAL A 172 -16.21 13.50 8.68
N ASP A 173 -17.06 12.48 8.81
CA ASP A 173 -17.82 12.24 10.03
C ASP A 173 -16.87 11.86 11.18
N ARG A 174 -16.89 12.67 12.24
CA ARG A 174 -16.06 12.49 13.44
C ARG A 174 -16.41 11.20 14.18
N ASP A 175 -17.68 10.82 14.22
CA ASP A 175 -18.10 9.63 14.95
C ASP A 175 -17.63 8.35 14.25
N TYR A 176 -17.65 8.35 12.93
CA TYR A 176 -17.07 7.30 12.11
C TYR A 176 -15.55 7.16 12.32
N VAL A 177 -14.80 8.27 12.27
CA VAL A 177 -13.34 8.24 12.52
C VAL A 177 -13.02 7.76 13.93
N ASN A 178 -13.77 8.22 14.94
CA ASN A 178 -13.60 7.77 16.32
C ASN A 178 -13.85 6.26 16.47
N LYS A 179 -14.78 5.69 15.71
CA LYS A 179 -15.02 4.25 15.67
C LYS A 179 -13.85 3.48 15.07
N LEU A 180 -13.22 4.01 14.02
CA LEU A 180 -12.04 3.40 13.41
C LEU A 180 -10.81 3.50 14.32
N LEU A 181 -10.59 4.64 14.96
CA LEU A 181 -9.48 4.84 15.89
C LEU A 181 -9.53 3.91 17.11
N LYS A 182 -10.71 3.38 17.47
CA LYS A 182 -10.83 2.33 18.49
C LYS A 182 -10.23 0.98 18.06
N ARG A 183 -10.07 0.75 16.75
CA ARG A 183 -9.49 -0.48 16.19
C ARG A 183 -7.96 -0.41 16.09
N GLY A 184 -7.41 0.80 16.10
CA GLY A 184 -5.97 1.05 16.13
C GLY A 184 -5.62 2.43 15.60
N GLU A 185 -4.34 2.77 15.67
CA GLU A 185 -3.83 4.11 15.37
C GLU A 185 -3.69 4.42 13.88
N TYR A 186 -3.72 3.40 13.00
CA TYR A 186 -3.48 3.56 11.57
C TYR A 186 -4.76 3.89 10.80
N VAL A 187 -5.31 5.08 11.08
CA VAL A 187 -6.46 5.65 10.37
C VAL A 187 -6.01 6.92 9.65
N TYR A 188 -6.12 6.92 8.33
CA TYR A 188 -5.59 7.98 7.46
C TYR A 188 -6.71 8.78 6.81
N GLU A 189 -6.52 10.09 6.70
CA GLU A 189 -7.41 10.98 5.97
C GLU A 189 -6.78 11.35 4.61
N LEU A 190 -7.58 11.31 3.54
CA LEU A 190 -7.15 11.73 2.22
C LEU A 190 -6.86 13.24 2.21
N PHE A 191 -5.58 13.57 1.99
CA PHE A 191 -5.12 14.94 1.97
C PHE A 191 -4.92 15.52 0.57
N SER A 192 -4.37 14.73 -0.35
CA SER A 192 -4.03 15.18 -1.70
C SER A 192 -4.15 14.06 -2.71
N VAL A 193 -4.58 14.41 -3.93
CA VAL A 193 -4.63 13.51 -5.08
C VAL A 193 -3.88 14.16 -6.23
N MET A 194 -2.81 13.51 -6.69
CA MET A 194 -2.09 13.90 -7.89
C MET A 194 -2.69 13.18 -9.10
N VAL A 195 -3.14 13.94 -10.10
CA VAL A 195 -3.82 13.45 -11.28
C VAL A 195 -2.96 13.68 -12.52
N HIS A 196 -2.82 12.63 -13.32
CA HIS A 196 -2.22 12.71 -14.65
C HIS A 196 -3.29 12.61 -15.74
N GLN A 197 -3.42 13.65 -16.55
CA GLN A 197 -4.30 13.68 -17.72
C GLN A 197 -3.48 13.62 -19.00
N GLY A 198 -3.75 12.61 -19.84
CA GLY A 198 -2.96 12.32 -21.04
C GLY A 198 -2.65 10.84 -21.19
N SER A 199 -1.82 10.53 -22.18
CA SER A 199 -1.41 9.17 -22.55
C SER A 199 -0.14 8.73 -21.82
N ALA A 200 0.33 7.51 -22.07
CA ALA A 200 1.60 7.04 -21.51
C ALA A 200 2.84 7.79 -22.04
N ALA A 201 2.73 8.46 -23.19
CA ALA A 201 3.84 9.18 -23.83
C ALA A 201 3.89 10.66 -23.46
N GLY A 202 2.81 11.22 -22.95
CA GLY A 202 2.74 12.63 -22.58
C GLY A 202 1.40 13.04 -21.98
N GLY A 203 1.44 14.09 -21.17
CA GLY A 203 0.25 14.61 -20.50
C GLY A 203 0.57 15.75 -19.54
N HIS A 204 -0.42 16.09 -18.73
CA HIS A 204 -0.39 17.17 -17.77
C HIS A 204 -0.66 16.64 -16.36
N TYR A 205 0.07 17.16 -15.36
CA TYR A 205 -0.11 16.82 -13.97
C TYR A 205 -0.75 17.98 -13.22
N PHE A 206 -1.79 17.69 -12.46
CA PHE A 206 -2.39 18.63 -11.51
C PHE A 206 -2.68 17.92 -10.20
N ALA A 207 -2.84 18.69 -9.11
CA ALA A 207 -3.10 18.13 -7.79
C ALA A 207 -4.33 18.79 -7.17
N HIS A 208 -5.20 17.95 -6.59
CA HIS A 208 -6.26 18.40 -5.70
C HIS A 208 -5.75 18.25 -4.27
N ILE A 209 -5.63 19.37 -3.55
CA ILE A 209 -5.10 19.39 -2.19
C ILE A 209 -6.19 19.92 -1.27
N LYS A 210 -6.46 19.19 -0.18
CA LYS A 210 -7.39 19.62 0.85
C LYS A 210 -6.84 20.86 1.56
N SER A 211 -7.66 21.90 1.65
CA SER A 211 -7.27 23.13 2.34
C SER A 211 -7.04 22.86 3.83
N VAL A 212 -5.85 23.23 4.33
CA VAL A 212 -5.49 23.16 5.76
C VAL A 212 -6.06 24.35 6.56
N VAL A 213 -6.68 25.31 5.87
CA VAL A 213 -7.24 26.50 6.51
C VAL A 213 -8.55 26.09 7.22
N ARG A 214 -8.41 25.62 8.47
CA ARG A 214 -9.45 25.83 9.47
C ARG A 214 -9.76 27.32 9.45
N PHE A 215 -11.00 27.69 9.10
CA PHE A 215 -11.54 28.99 9.46
C PHE A 215 -11.42 29.14 10.98
N SER A 216 -10.34 29.77 11.42
CA SER A 216 -10.29 30.49 12.68
C SER A 216 -10.73 31.91 12.35
N LEU A 217 -12.04 32.13 12.26
CA LEU A 217 -12.60 33.48 12.29
C LEU A 217 -13.90 33.46 13.09
N TYR A 218 -13.77 34.06 14.28
CA TYR A 218 -14.75 34.54 15.26
C TYR A 218 -15.43 33.51 16.16
#